data_AF-A0A2L0B7I3-F1
#
_entry.id   AF-A0A2L0B7I3-F1
#
_cell.length_a   1.000
_cell.length_b   1.000
_cell.length_c   1.000
_cell.angle_alpha   90.00
_cell.angle_beta   90.00
_cell.angle_gamma   90.00
#
_symmetry.space_group_name_H-M   'P 1'
#
loop_
_entity.id
_entity.type
_entity.pdbx_description
1 polymer ?
#
loop_
_entity_poly.entity_id
_entity_poly.type
_entity_poly.pdbx_seq_one_letter_code
_entity_poly.pdbx_strand_id
1 'polypeptide(L)'
;MKVNFCANSPCQNGGVCTTVHAGHQCTCLEGFFGKNCEFSGFDCESNPCQNGGNCRISESGGYKCDCRVGTAGANCEIDSLNECNSNPCQHKDATCKDEVGDYVCYCPPKHKGKNCEIYDPDFKGGRGYHQRQFSDMNVNYAMDLERLRRQCLNNNCPAKRGNMKCDEECNTYACDFDGNDCSLGMNPWANCTAPKCWEVFMNGKCDADCNNPQCLFDGHDCDHSLQPCNPIYDAYCQQHYANGLCDYGCNNAEC
;
A
#
# COMPACT_ATOMS: atom_id res chain seq x y z
N MET A 1 6.13 -45.75 32.37
CA MET A 1 6.02 -45.84 30.89
C MET A 1 6.14 -44.43 30.35
N LYS A 2 7.18 -44.11 29.57
CA LYS A 2 7.37 -42.77 28.99
C LYS A 2 6.62 -42.75 27.65
N VAL A 3 5.43 -42.14 27.63
CA VAL A 3 4.63 -42.03 26.40
C VAL A 3 5.31 -41.03 25.47
N ASN A 4 5.62 -41.44 24.24
CA ASN A 4 6.14 -40.54 23.21
C ASN A 4 4.96 -39.97 22.41
N PHE A 5 4.56 -38.75 22.75
CA PHE A 5 3.44 -38.06 22.10
C PHE A 5 3.77 -37.61 20.67
N CYS A 6 5.04 -37.65 20.24
CA CYS A 6 5.46 -37.32 18.88
C CYS A 6 5.49 -38.52 17.93
N ALA A 7 5.19 -39.74 18.39
CA ALA A 7 5.31 -40.96 17.58
C ALA A 7 4.42 -40.98 16.33
N ASN A 8 3.31 -40.22 16.33
CA ASN A 8 2.38 -40.13 15.21
C ASN A 8 2.53 -38.82 14.41
N SER A 9 3.64 -38.10 14.56
CA SER A 9 3.90 -36.83 13.86
C SER A 9 2.72 -35.84 13.95
N PRO A 10 2.29 -35.44 15.16
CA PRO A 10 1.10 -34.60 15.32
C PRO A 10 1.26 -33.18 14.76
N CYS A 11 2.50 -32.71 14.56
CA CYS A 11 2.79 -31.40 13.99
C CYS A 11 2.73 -31.45 12.46
N GLN A 12 1.94 -30.56 11.86
CA GLN A 12 1.73 -30.41 10.43
C GLN A 12 2.69 -29.35 9.85
N ASN A 13 2.68 -29.20 8.52
CA ASN A 13 3.40 -28.14 7.79
C ASN A 13 4.87 -27.96 8.18
N GLY A 14 5.57 -29.08 8.44
CA GLY A 14 6.99 -29.08 8.80
C GLY A 14 7.30 -28.64 10.24
N GLY A 15 6.29 -28.53 11.11
CA GLY A 15 6.49 -28.20 12.52
C GLY A 15 7.31 -29.24 13.29
N VAL A 16 8.15 -28.79 14.22
CA VAL A 16 9.02 -29.64 15.04
C VAL A 16 8.28 -30.08 16.30
N CYS A 17 8.13 -31.40 16.49
CA CYS A 17 7.47 -31.96 17.66
C CYS A 17 8.43 -32.17 18.83
N THR A 18 8.06 -31.69 20.01
CA THR A 18 8.76 -31.95 21.27
C THR A 18 7.82 -32.59 22.29
N THR A 19 8.30 -33.62 22.99
CA THR A 19 7.53 -34.27 24.05
C THR A 19 7.67 -33.49 25.36
N VAL A 20 6.55 -33.13 25.98
CA VAL A 20 6.48 -32.40 27.25
C VAL A 20 5.79 -33.24 28.33
N HIS A 21 5.83 -32.82 29.59
CA HIS A 21 5.29 -33.59 30.72
C HIS A 21 3.81 -33.97 30.58
N ALA A 22 3.02 -33.18 29.85
CA ALA A 22 1.58 -33.38 29.66
C ALA A 22 1.17 -33.46 28.18
N GLY A 23 2.00 -34.02 27.30
CA GLY A 23 1.66 -34.23 25.89
C GLY A 23 2.80 -33.92 24.92
N HIS A 24 2.46 -33.28 23.81
CA HIS A 24 3.39 -32.73 22.84
C HIS A 24 3.25 -31.22 22.70
N GLN A 25 4.32 -30.57 22.25
CA GLN A 25 4.36 -29.19 21.84
C GLN A 25 4.97 -29.11 20.44
N CYS A 26 4.30 -28.39 19.54
CA CYS A 26 4.80 -28.14 18.19
C CYS A 26 5.44 -26.76 18.13
N THR A 27 6.66 -26.69 17.57
CA THR A 27 7.29 -25.44 17.15
C THR A 27 7.04 -25.28 15.65
N CYS A 28 6.25 -24.29 15.27
CA CYS A 28 5.86 -24.07 13.88
C CYS A 28 6.96 -23.36 13.09
N LEU A 29 7.02 -23.68 11.78
CA LEU A 29 7.81 -22.91 10.83
C LEU A 29 7.17 -21.53 10.62
N GLU A 30 7.98 -20.59 10.12
CA GLU A 30 7.52 -19.24 9.81
C GLU A 30 6.32 -19.28 8.86
N GLY A 31 5.28 -18.51 9.19
CA GLY A 31 4.02 -18.51 8.43
C GLY A 31 3.04 -19.63 8.78
N PHE A 32 3.28 -20.47 9.79
CA PHE A 32 2.32 -21.47 10.27
C PHE A 32 1.97 -21.30 11.75
N PHE A 33 0.72 -21.60 12.10
CA PHE A 33 0.14 -21.35 13.42
C PHE A 33 -0.81 -22.46 13.84
N GLY A 34 -1.28 -22.39 15.08
CA GLY A 34 -2.14 -23.40 15.69
C GLY A 34 -1.34 -24.37 16.56
N LYS A 35 -2.06 -25.20 17.33
CA LYS A 35 -1.47 -26.13 18.31
C LYS A 35 -0.57 -27.18 17.64
N ASN A 36 -0.92 -27.54 16.42
CA ASN A 36 -0.24 -28.54 15.60
C ASN A 36 0.32 -27.92 14.31
N CYS A 37 0.45 -26.59 14.21
CA CYS A 37 0.89 -25.90 12.99
C CYS A 37 -0.02 -26.15 11.77
N GLU A 38 -1.31 -26.35 12.01
CA GLU A 38 -2.31 -26.72 11.00
C GLU A 38 -2.80 -25.53 10.15
N PHE A 39 -2.53 -24.29 10.56
CA PHE A 39 -3.02 -23.08 9.89
C PHE A 39 -1.90 -22.32 9.18
N SER A 40 -2.17 -21.80 7.98
CA SER A 40 -1.26 -20.93 7.21
C SER A 40 -1.49 -19.45 7.50
N GLY A 41 -0.41 -18.66 7.46
CA GLY A 41 -0.41 -17.22 7.70
C GLY A 41 -0.80 -16.33 6.53
N PHE A 42 -1.15 -16.92 5.40
CA PHE A 42 -1.39 -16.16 4.16
C PHE A 42 -2.78 -15.51 4.12
N ASP A 43 -3.63 -15.77 5.11
CA ASP A 43 -5.02 -15.27 5.13
C ASP A 43 -5.10 -13.73 5.15
N CYS A 44 -4.07 -13.05 5.68
CA CYS A 44 -4.01 -11.58 5.65
C CYS A 44 -3.40 -11.01 4.36
N GLU A 45 -2.75 -11.81 3.50
CA GLU A 45 -2.15 -11.30 2.25
C GLU A 45 -3.20 -10.81 1.26
N SER A 46 -4.42 -11.33 1.35
CA SER A 46 -5.56 -10.88 0.55
C SER A 46 -6.17 -9.55 1.04
N ASN A 47 -5.61 -8.93 2.09
CA ASN A 47 -6.10 -7.71 2.73
C ASN A 47 -7.63 -7.73 2.99
N PRO A 48 -8.14 -8.73 3.73
CA PRO A 48 -9.58 -8.91 3.89
C PRO A 48 -10.26 -7.82 4.73
N CYS A 49 -9.51 -7.06 5.53
CA CYS A 49 -10.04 -6.02 6.40
C CYS A 49 -10.24 -4.70 5.65
N GLN A 50 -11.46 -4.18 5.68
CA GLN A 50 -11.88 -2.94 5.02
C GLN A 50 -11.73 -1.72 5.95
N ASN A 51 -11.93 -0.53 5.39
CA ASN A 51 -12.03 0.75 6.14
C ASN A 51 -10.87 1.00 7.12
N GLY A 52 -9.66 0.58 6.74
CA GLY A 52 -8.45 0.77 7.54
C GLY A 52 -8.33 -0.16 8.75
N GLY A 53 -9.15 -1.21 8.84
CA GLY A 53 -9.01 -2.28 9.83
C GLY A 53 -7.66 -3.00 9.70
N ASN A 54 -7.11 -3.44 10.82
CA ASN A 54 -5.83 -4.15 10.84
C ASN A 54 -6.06 -5.66 10.79
N CYS A 55 -5.44 -6.35 9.84
CA CYS A 55 -5.54 -7.81 9.75
C CYS A 55 -4.52 -8.48 10.67
N ARG A 56 -4.97 -9.45 11.46
CA ARG A 56 -4.11 -10.34 12.22
C ARG A 56 -4.49 -11.80 11.97
N ILE A 57 -3.49 -12.68 11.96
CA ILE A 57 -3.73 -14.12 11.91
C ILE A 57 -4.30 -14.56 13.26
N SER A 58 -5.35 -15.36 13.21
CA SER A 58 -5.99 -15.91 14.40
C SER A 58 -5.23 -17.14 14.88
N GLU A 59 -5.02 -17.25 16.21
CA GLU A 59 -4.41 -18.44 16.82
C GLU A 59 -5.25 -19.72 16.62
N SER A 60 -6.54 -19.56 16.34
CA SER A 60 -7.48 -20.65 16.02
C SER A 60 -7.56 -20.97 14.51
N GLY A 61 -6.73 -20.34 13.69
CA GLY A 61 -6.79 -20.41 12.23
C GLY A 61 -7.68 -19.34 11.61
N GLY A 62 -7.38 -18.99 10.35
CA GLY A 62 -8.01 -17.88 9.67
C GLY A 62 -7.35 -16.53 9.99
N TYR A 63 -8.01 -15.46 9.59
CA TYR A 63 -7.69 -14.09 9.98
C TYR A 63 -8.74 -13.52 10.92
N LYS A 64 -8.39 -12.41 11.57
CA LYS A 64 -9.29 -11.55 12.33
C LYS A 64 -8.96 -10.10 12.03
N CYS A 65 -10.00 -9.30 11.79
CA CYS A 65 -9.86 -7.87 11.63
C CYS A 65 -10.02 -7.14 12.98
N ASP A 66 -9.05 -6.31 13.31
CA ASP A 66 -9.15 -5.33 14.38
C ASP A 66 -9.65 -4.01 13.77
N CYS A 67 -10.95 -3.77 13.94
CA CYS A 67 -11.64 -2.63 13.34
C CYS A 67 -11.30 -1.31 14.02
N ARG A 68 -11.20 -0.25 13.22
CA ARG A 68 -11.03 1.12 13.73
C ARG A 68 -12.31 1.60 14.40
N VAL A 69 -12.17 2.61 15.26
CA VAL A 69 -13.31 3.32 15.85
C VAL A 69 -14.26 3.75 14.73
N GLY A 70 -15.56 3.50 14.94
CA GLY A 70 -16.60 3.76 13.96
C GLY A 70 -16.88 2.63 12.99
N THR A 71 -16.04 1.58 12.94
CA THR A 71 -16.26 0.41 12.07
C THR A 71 -16.46 -0.89 12.87
N ALA A 72 -17.25 -1.80 12.32
CA ALA A 72 -17.55 -3.12 12.88
C ALA A 72 -17.76 -4.16 11.78
N GLY A 73 -18.03 -5.41 12.15
CA GLY A 73 -18.21 -6.53 11.21
C GLY A 73 -16.99 -7.45 11.18
N ALA A 74 -17.09 -8.53 10.39
CA ALA A 74 -16.00 -9.51 10.29
C ALA A 74 -14.79 -8.92 9.56
N ASN A 75 -15.05 -8.02 8.60
CA ASN A 75 -14.09 -7.35 7.74
C ASN A 75 -14.12 -5.83 7.95
N CYS A 76 -14.70 -5.32 9.05
CA CYS A 76 -14.84 -3.89 9.31
C CYS A 76 -15.69 -3.14 8.28
N GLU A 77 -16.63 -3.85 7.65
CA GLU A 77 -17.52 -3.37 6.59
C GLU A 77 -18.75 -2.59 7.10
N ILE A 78 -19.06 -2.71 8.38
CA ILE A 78 -20.25 -2.13 9.01
C ILE A 78 -19.87 -0.78 9.61
N ASP A 79 -20.64 0.25 9.26
CA ASP A 79 -20.62 1.52 9.97
C ASP A 79 -21.34 1.38 11.32
N SER A 80 -20.61 1.66 12.40
CA SER A 80 -21.08 1.51 13.78
C SER A 80 -21.22 2.84 14.51
N LEU A 81 -20.80 3.95 13.90
CA LEU A 81 -20.85 5.28 14.50
C LEU A 81 -21.13 6.31 13.43
N ASN A 82 -22.26 6.99 13.55
CA ASN A 82 -22.49 8.18 12.75
C ASN A 82 -21.75 9.38 13.37
N GLU A 83 -20.63 9.78 12.77
CA GLU A 83 -19.80 10.86 13.31
C GLU A 83 -20.45 12.24 13.11
N CYS A 84 -21.37 12.38 12.16
CA CYS A 84 -22.12 13.62 11.94
C CYS A 84 -22.98 14.05 13.14
N ASN A 85 -23.37 13.13 14.01
CA ASN A 85 -24.11 13.45 15.24
C ASN A 85 -23.36 14.41 16.18
N SER A 86 -22.03 14.47 16.08
CA SER A 86 -21.21 15.41 16.86
C SER A 86 -21.18 16.83 16.30
N ASN A 87 -21.86 17.09 15.17
CA ASN A 87 -21.81 18.34 14.41
C ASN A 87 -20.38 18.83 14.13
N PRO A 88 -19.54 18.02 13.46
CA PRO A 88 -18.12 18.32 13.31
C PRO A 88 -17.81 19.48 12.35
N CYS A 89 -18.72 19.84 11.43
CA CYS A 89 -18.51 20.89 10.43
C CYS A 89 -18.71 22.29 11.02
N GLN A 90 -17.72 23.19 10.90
CA GLN A 90 -17.66 24.46 11.66
C GLN A 90 -18.56 25.61 11.13
N HIS A 91 -19.27 25.40 10.02
CA HIS A 91 -20.11 26.43 9.39
C HIS A 91 -21.55 25.98 9.25
N LYS A 92 -22.50 26.90 9.45
CA LYS A 92 -23.94 26.62 9.34
C LYS A 92 -24.35 26.15 7.94
N ASP A 93 -23.65 26.64 6.92
CA ASP A 93 -23.90 26.30 5.52
C ASP A 93 -23.12 25.04 5.10
N ALA A 94 -22.36 24.42 6.01
CA ALA A 94 -21.67 23.17 5.73
C ALA A 94 -22.61 21.98 6.00
N THR A 95 -22.61 21.01 5.08
CA THR A 95 -23.42 19.80 5.21
C THR A 95 -22.55 18.63 5.63
N CYS A 96 -22.85 17.96 6.74
CA CYS A 96 -22.18 16.73 7.12
C CYS A 96 -22.84 15.53 6.44
N LYS A 97 -22.02 14.64 5.88
CA LYS A 97 -22.44 13.35 5.36
C LYS A 97 -21.64 12.25 6.04
N ASP A 98 -22.37 11.29 6.57
CA ASP A 98 -21.82 10.09 7.20
C ASP A 98 -21.23 9.14 6.15
N GLU A 99 -20.07 8.55 6.45
CA GLU A 99 -19.43 7.50 5.66
C GLU A 99 -18.94 6.40 6.61
N VAL A 100 -18.51 5.24 6.08
CA VAL A 100 -18.17 4.11 6.94
C VAL A 100 -16.87 4.39 7.70
N GLY A 101 -16.96 4.58 9.02
CA GLY A 101 -15.83 4.84 9.91
C GLY A 101 -15.20 6.23 9.77
N ASP A 102 -15.87 7.15 9.08
CA ASP A 102 -15.48 8.53 8.92
C ASP A 102 -16.65 9.38 8.42
N TYR A 103 -16.51 10.71 8.40
CA TYR A 103 -17.53 11.61 7.86
C TYR A 103 -16.95 12.60 6.87
N VAL A 104 -17.82 13.30 6.16
CA VAL A 104 -17.45 14.31 5.18
C VAL A 104 -18.23 15.58 5.42
N CYS A 105 -17.52 16.69 5.57
CA CYS A 105 -18.13 18.01 5.50
C CYS A 105 -18.11 18.53 4.07
N TYR A 106 -19.27 18.92 3.53
CA TYR A 106 -19.36 19.71 2.31
C TYR A 106 -19.31 21.18 2.70
N CYS A 107 -18.18 21.80 2.41
CA CYS A 107 -17.85 23.13 2.86
C CYS A 107 -18.37 24.23 1.93
N PRO A 108 -18.78 25.38 2.48
CA PRO A 108 -19.19 26.53 1.69
C PRO A 108 -17.99 27.19 0.98
N PRO A 109 -18.23 28.07 -0.01
CA PRO A 109 -17.18 28.86 -0.63
C PRO A 109 -16.33 29.58 0.43
N LYS A 110 -15.04 29.67 0.14
CA LYS A 110 -14.00 30.24 0.98
C LYS A 110 -13.61 29.47 2.24
N HIS A 111 -14.22 28.32 2.50
CA HIS A 111 -13.93 27.48 3.66
C HIS A 111 -13.61 26.06 3.21
N LYS A 112 -12.42 25.56 3.52
CA LYS A 112 -11.93 24.20 3.19
C LYS A 112 -11.39 23.52 4.45
N GLY A 113 -10.86 22.31 4.31
CA GLY A 113 -10.40 21.48 5.44
C GLY A 113 -11.41 20.37 5.76
N LYS A 114 -11.06 19.47 6.68
CA LYS A 114 -11.88 18.29 7.01
C LYS A 114 -13.22 18.70 7.61
N ASN A 115 -13.20 19.76 8.41
CA ASN A 115 -14.31 20.35 9.16
C ASN A 115 -14.67 21.75 8.67
N CYS A 116 -14.18 22.15 7.49
CA CYS A 116 -14.34 23.49 6.92
C CYS A 116 -13.68 24.62 7.74
N GLU A 117 -12.66 24.28 8.53
CA GLU A 117 -11.96 25.14 9.48
C GLU A 117 -10.96 26.11 8.84
N ILE A 118 -10.62 25.92 7.57
CA ILE A 118 -9.55 26.64 6.87
C ILE A 118 -10.14 27.66 5.92
N TYR A 119 -9.82 28.94 6.10
CA TYR A 119 -10.21 29.99 5.17
C TYR A 119 -9.30 30.01 3.93
N ASP A 120 -9.88 29.98 2.74
CA ASP A 120 -9.19 30.08 1.45
C ASP A 120 -10.01 30.94 0.49
N PRO A 121 -9.60 32.18 0.14
CA PRO A 121 -10.41 33.10 -0.65
C PRO A 121 -10.78 32.59 -2.05
N ASP A 122 -10.02 31.64 -2.60
CA ASP A 122 -10.21 31.12 -3.96
C ASP A 122 -11.06 29.85 -4.00
N PHE A 123 -11.25 29.19 -2.86
CA PHE A 123 -12.03 27.96 -2.76
C PHE A 123 -13.51 28.18 -3.09
N LYS A 124 -14.04 27.40 -4.04
CA LYS A 124 -15.43 27.55 -4.54
C LYS A 124 -16.48 26.79 -3.74
N GLY A 125 -16.08 26.09 -2.67
CA GLY A 125 -16.93 25.17 -1.93
C GLY A 125 -16.84 23.75 -2.47
N GLY A 126 -17.24 22.77 -1.67
CA GLY A 126 -17.20 21.35 -2.06
C GLY A 126 -16.81 20.42 -0.92
N ARG A 127 -16.46 19.18 -1.27
CA ARG A 127 -16.03 18.16 -0.29
C ARG A 127 -14.80 18.63 0.49
N GLY A 128 -14.90 18.62 1.81
CA GLY A 128 -13.82 18.88 2.74
C GLY A 128 -12.87 17.70 2.77
N TYR A 129 -11.57 18.00 2.75
CA TYR A 129 -10.52 17.00 2.80
C TYR A 129 -9.59 17.31 3.97
N HIS A 130 -9.02 16.27 4.58
CA HIS A 130 -7.83 16.44 5.40
C HIS A 130 -6.76 17.08 4.51
N GLN A 131 -6.37 18.33 4.80
CA GLN A 131 -5.06 18.79 4.36
C GLN A 131 -4.05 17.90 5.10
N ARG A 132 -3.64 16.78 4.51
CA ARG A 132 -2.28 16.29 4.76
C ARG A 132 -1.43 17.49 4.38
N GLN A 133 -0.86 18.16 5.38
CA GLN A 133 -0.09 19.35 5.10
C GLN A 133 0.99 18.91 4.10
N PHE A 134 1.01 19.53 2.92
CA PHE A 134 2.07 19.29 1.95
C PHE A 134 3.46 19.62 2.54
N SER A 135 3.52 20.35 3.67
CA SER A 135 4.71 20.51 4.51
C SER A 135 5.10 19.25 5.28
N ASP A 136 4.17 18.49 5.85
CA ASP A 136 4.50 17.24 6.57
C ASP A 136 4.93 16.14 5.60
N MET A 137 4.38 16.09 4.38
CA MET A 137 4.80 15.10 3.39
C MET A 137 6.22 15.38 2.87
N ASN A 138 6.58 16.65 2.64
CA ASN A 138 7.94 17.03 2.21
C ASN A 138 8.98 16.95 3.35
N VAL A 139 8.60 17.29 4.59
CA VAL A 139 9.49 17.17 5.75
C VAL A 139 9.68 15.69 6.12
N ASN A 140 8.63 14.87 6.13
CA ASN A 140 8.75 13.44 6.39
C ASN A 140 9.48 12.72 5.27
N TYR A 141 9.21 13.04 3.99
CA TYR A 141 9.96 12.47 2.87
C TYR A 141 11.45 12.84 2.93
N ALA A 142 11.78 14.11 3.22
CA ALA A 142 13.18 14.53 3.40
C ALA A 142 13.85 13.84 4.59
N MET A 143 13.15 13.72 5.72
CA MET A 143 13.64 13.02 6.92
C MET A 143 13.79 11.51 6.70
N ASP A 144 12.86 10.88 5.98
CA ASP A 144 12.89 9.47 5.61
C ASP A 144 14.01 9.18 4.61
N LEU A 145 14.22 10.07 3.63
CA LEU A 145 15.31 9.97 2.69
C LEU A 145 16.68 10.13 3.38
N GLU A 146 16.79 11.04 4.35
CA GLU A 146 17.99 11.21 5.18
C GLU A 146 18.26 9.96 6.04
N ARG A 147 17.20 9.36 6.60
CA ARG A 147 17.27 8.09 7.35
C ARG A 147 17.70 6.93 6.45
N LEU A 148 17.13 6.81 5.26
CA LEU A 148 17.49 5.78 4.27
C LEU A 148 18.94 5.94 3.81
N ARG A 149 19.41 7.18 3.58
CA ARG A 149 20.84 7.45 3.29
C ARG A 149 21.76 7.01 4.42
N ARG A 150 21.38 7.24 5.68
CA ARG A 150 22.14 6.72 6.83
C ARG A 150 22.13 5.19 6.89
N GLN A 151 21.01 4.56 6.54
CA GLN A 151 20.94 3.09 6.44
C GLN A 151 21.87 2.55 5.36
N CYS A 152 22.00 3.20 4.20
CA CYS A 152 22.99 2.83 3.18
C CYS A 152 24.42 2.82 3.73
N LEU A 153 24.77 3.84 4.53
CA LEU A 153 26.09 3.92 5.17
C LEU A 153 26.28 2.82 6.22
N ASN A 154 25.26 2.56 7.05
CA ASN A 154 25.29 1.49 8.06
C ASN A 154 25.42 0.09 7.44
N ASN A 155 24.77 -0.14 6.29
CA ASN A 155 24.82 -1.40 5.55
C ASN A 155 26.10 -1.53 4.69
N ASN A 156 26.98 -0.53 4.75
CA ASN A 156 28.21 -0.43 3.97
C ASN A 156 27.98 -0.53 2.44
N CYS A 157 26.84 -0.02 1.96
CA CYS A 157 26.48 -0.02 0.55
C CYS A 157 27.49 0.72 -0.35
N PRO A 158 28.20 1.79 0.07
CA PRO A 158 29.22 2.41 -0.77
C PRO A 158 30.38 1.49 -1.17
N ALA A 159 30.69 0.46 -0.36
CA ALA A 159 31.72 -0.52 -0.69
C ALA A 159 31.19 -1.68 -1.54
N LYS A 160 29.86 -1.83 -1.62
CA LYS A 160 29.16 -2.90 -2.33
C LYS A 160 28.70 -2.48 -3.73
N ARG A 161 28.30 -1.21 -3.90
CA ARG A 161 27.77 -0.68 -5.16
C ARG A 161 28.67 -0.92 -6.39
N GLY A 162 28.07 -1.25 -7.53
CA GLY A 162 28.74 -1.43 -8.82
C GLY A 162 29.60 -2.70 -8.93
N ASN A 163 29.31 -3.72 -8.13
CA ASN A 163 30.02 -5.00 -8.09
C ASN A 163 29.34 -6.10 -8.95
N MET A 164 28.27 -5.76 -9.70
CA MET A 164 27.44 -6.66 -10.51
C MET A 164 26.69 -7.75 -9.72
N LYS A 165 26.57 -7.58 -8.41
CA LYS A 165 25.82 -8.46 -7.52
C LYS A 165 24.82 -7.59 -6.78
N CYS A 166 23.53 -7.80 -7.05
CA CYS A 166 22.49 -7.10 -6.32
C CYS A 166 22.50 -7.49 -4.82
N ASP A 167 22.93 -6.57 -3.97
CA ASP A 167 22.80 -6.66 -2.52
C ASP A 167 21.44 -6.05 -2.12
N GLU A 168 20.47 -6.90 -1.76
CA GLU A 168 19.08 -6.50 -1.51
C GLU A 168 18.94 -5.42 -0.42
N GLU A 169 19.82 -5.42 0.58
CA GLU A 169 19.85 -4.39 1.62
C GLU A 169 20.29 -3.00 1.12
N CYS A 170 20.85 -2.94 -0.09
CA CYS A 170 21.28 -1.75 -0.82
C CYS A 170 20.35 -1.46 -2.01
N ASN A 171 19.32 -2.28 -2.25
CA ASN A 171 18.33 -2.09 -3.30
C ASN A 171 17.26 -1.04 -2.91
N THR A 172 17.71 0.16 -2.60
CA THR A 172 16.83 1.30 -2.36
C THR A 172 17.28 2.48 -3.19
N TYR A 173 16.34 3.38 -3.52
CA TYR A 173 16.65 4.61 -4.24
C TYR A 173 17.76 5.43 -3.54
N ALA A 174 17.75 5.48 -2.20
CA ALA A 174 18.75 6.22 -1.42
C ALA A 174 20.18 5.67 -1.56
N CYS A 175 20.33 4.41 -1.97
CA CYS A 175 21.62 3.76 -2.22
C CYS A 175 21.91 3.60 -3.73
N ASP A 176 21.21 4.34 -4.60
CA ASP A 176 21.30 4.23 -6.06
C ASP A 176 21.02 2.81 -6.58
N PHE A 177 20.12 2.07 -5.94
CA PHE A 177 19.82 0.66 -6.29
C PHE A 177 21.08 -0.20 -6.37
N ASP A 178 21.93 -0.08 -5.34
CA ASP A 178 23.24 -0.72 -5.24
C ASP A 178 24.19 -0.34 -6.40
N GLY A 179 24.20 0.95 -6.76
CA GLY A 179 24.97 1.42 -7.92
C GLY A 179 24.46 0.87 -9.25
N ASN A 180 23.16 0.62 -9.34
CA ASN A 180 22.44 -0.02 -10.43
C ASN A 180 22.65 -1.54 -10.57
N ASP A 181 23.34 -2.20 -9.63
CA ASP A 181 23.47 -3.66 -9.68
C ASP A 181 22.11 -4.37 -9.54
N CYS A 182 21.16 -3.75 -8.84
CA CYS A 182 19.80 -4.27 -8.64
C CYS A 182 18.77 -3.78 -9.69
N SER A 183 19.12 -2.79 -10.50
CA SER A 183 18.25 -2.25 -11.57
C SER A 183 18.70 -2.70 -12.97
N LEU A 184 19.36 -3.87 -13.06
CA LEU A 184 19.94 -4.41 -14.29
C LEU A 184 20.96 -3.46 -14.97
N GLY A 185 21.58 -2.55 -14.21
CA GLY A 185 22.50 -1.54 -14.72
C GLY A 185 21.82 -0.37 -15.43
N MET A 186 20.49 -0.26 -15.39
CA MET A 186 19.74 0.77 -16.11
C MET A 186 19.18 1.80 -15.14
N ASN A 187 19.63 3.05 -15.25
CA ASN A 187 18.88 4.20 -14.74
C ASN A 187 17.79 4.52 -15.79
N PRO A 188 16.49 4.35 -15.49
CA PRO A 188 15.41 4.60 -16.45
C PRO A 188 15.38 6.04 -16.96
N TRP A 189 15.95 6.98 -16.19
CA TRP A 189 16.08 8.39 -16.53
C TRP A 189 17.50 8.76 -17.01
N ALA A 190 18.37 7.79 -17.33
CA ALA A 190 19.75 8.06 -17.78
C ALA A 190 19.79 8.98 -19.01
N ASN A 191 18.80 8.84 -19.88
CA ASN A 191 18.68 9.63 -21.10
C ASN A 191 17.79 10.88 -20.92
N CYS A 192 17.14 11.04 -19.76
CA CYS A 192 16.25 12.15 -19.50
C CYS A 192 17.05 13.44 -19.30
N THR A 193 16.80 14.42 -20.16
CA THR A 193 17.49 15.72 -20.13
C THR A 193 16.80 16.74 -19.24
N ALA A 194 15.52 16.53 -18.94
CA ALA A 194 14.77 17.36 -18.01
C ALA A 194 15.14 17.00 -16.55
N PRO A 195 15.40 18.01 -15.69
CA PRO A 195 15.80 17.76 -14.31
C PRO A 195 14.63 17.22 -13.49
N LYS A 196 14.90 16.23 -12.65
CA LYS A 196 13.98 15.73 -11.61
C LYS A 196 12.68 15.10 -12.11
N CYS A 197 12.65 14.57 -13.34
CA CYS A 197 11.45 13.89 -13.84
C CYS A 197 11.03 12.67 -13.02
N TRP A 198 11.95 12.05 -12.27
CA TRP A 198 11.61 10.99 -11.31
C TRP A 198 10.78 11.49 -10.10
N GLU A 199 10.79 12.79 -9.78
CA GLU A 199 9.97 13.38 -8.70
C GLU A 199 8.53 13.62 -9.13
N VAL A 200 8.29 13.74 -10.44
CA VAL A 200 6.99 14.07 -11.02
C VAL A 200 6.35 12.92 -11.81
N PHE A 201 7.11 11.88 -12.15
CA PHE A 201 6.61 10.69 -12.83
C PHE A 201 5.39 10.03 -12.12
N MET A 202 4.27 9.88 -12.83
CA MET A 202 3.02 9.28 -12.33
C MET A 202 2.44 9.98 -11.08
N ASN A 203 2.58 11.30 -10.99
CA ASN A 203 2.03 12.12 -9.92
C ASN A 203 0.56 12.55 -10.14
N GLY A 204 -0.02 12.26 -11.32
CA GLY A 204 -1.39 12.61 -11.71
C GLY A 204 -1.57 14.05 -12.23
N LYS A 205 -0.49 14.79 -12.48
CA LYS A 205 -0.48 16.11 -13.09
C LYS A 205 0.47 16.06 -14.29
N CYS A 206 0.03 16.61 -15.40
CA CYS A 206 0.86 16.69 -16.58
C CYS A 206 2.03 17.68 -16.39
N ASP A 207 3.24 17.15 -16.29
CA ASP A 207 4.52 17.86 -16.31
C ASP A 207 5.13 17.75 -17.71
N ALA A 208 4.75 18.71 -18.58
CA ALA A 208 5.07 18.69 -20.01
C ALA A 208 6.58 18.60 -20.33
N ASP A 209 7.45 19.10 -19.45
CA ASP A 209 8.91 19.01 -19.60
C ASP A 209 9.41 17.55 -19.46
N CYS A 210 8.70 16.72 -18.70
CA CYS A 210 8.96 15.31 -18.47
C CYS A 210 8.19 14.40 -19.44
N ASN A 211 7.21 14.95 -20.18
CA ASN A 211 6.43 14.21 -21.16
C ASN A 211 7.16 14.03 -22.49
N ASN A 212 8.20 13.21 -22.46
CA ASN A 212 8.94 12.82 -23.66
C ASN A 212 9.51 11.40 -23.49
N PRO A 213 9.89 10.71 -24.58
CA PRO A 213 10.35 9.33 -24.52
C PRO A 213 11.60 9.11 -23.64
N GLN A 214 12.47 10.13 -23.54
CA GLN A 214 13.70 10.04 -22.74
C GLN A 214 13.42 10.09 -21.23
N CYS A 215 12.31 10.71 -20.86
CA CYS A 215 11.83 10.89 -19.49
C CYS A 215 10.59 10.05 -19.19
N LEU A 216 10.35 9.00 -20.00
CA LEU A 216 9.28 8.02 -19.82
C LEU A 216 7.87 8.62 -19.86
N PHE A 217 7.66 9.61 -20.72
CA PHE A 217 6.35 10.26 -20.96
C PHE A 217 5.67 10.78 -19.70
N ASP A 218 6.46 11.23 -18.71
CA ASP A 218 5.93 11.67 -17.43
C ASP A 218 5.03 10.63 -16.75
N GLY A 219 5.30 9.34 -16.98
CA GLY A 219 4.44 8.28 -16.47
C GLY A 219 3.03 8.28 -17.06
N HIS A 220 2.85 8.90 -18.21
CA HIS A 220 1.56 9.09 -18.88
C HIS A 220 0.59 10.04 -18.15
N ASP A 221 1.07 10.88 -17.22
CA ASP A 221 0.23 11.91 -16.57
C ASP A 221 -0.29 12.99 -17.54
N CYS A 222 0.41 13.15 -18.66
CA CYS A 222 0.02 14.06 -19.75
C CYS A 222 -0.88 13.42 -20.80
N ASP A 223 -1.03 12.10 -20.77
CA ASP A 223 -2.04 11.46 -21.61
C ASP A 223 -3.40 11.84 -21.01
N HIS A 224 -4.26 12.43 -21.83
CA HIS A 224 -5.59 12.83 -21.42
C HIS A 224 -6.40 11.58 -21.04
N SER A 225 -6.27 11.19 -19.77
CA SER A 225 -7.04 10.20 -19.02
C SER A 225 -7.81 9.24 -19.92
N LEU A 226 -7.12 8.31 -20.55
CA LEU A 226 -7.76 7.03 -20.80
C LEU A 226 -8.16 6.55 -19.40
N GLN A 227 -9.47 6.43 -19.16
CA GLN A 227 -9.95 5.87 -17.91
C GLN A 227 -9.23 4.54 -17.73
N PRO A 228 -8.82 4.15 -16.51
CA PRO A 228 -8.22 2.83 -16.31
C PRO A 228 -9.13 1.76 -16.92
N CYS A 229 -8.53 0.70 -17.48
CA CYS A 229 -9.30 -0.44 -17.98
C CYS A 229 -10.37 -0.82 -16.96
N ASN A 230 -11.58 -1.08 -17.45
CA ASN A 230 -12.71 -1.37 -16.57
C ASN A 230 -12.32 -2.46 -15.56
N PRO A 231 -12.39 -2.21 -14.23
CA PRO A 231 -11.88 -3.13 -13.21
C PRO A 231 -12.49 -4.54 -13.26
N ILE A 232 -13.68 -4.69 -13.84
CA ILE A 232 -14.35 -5.98 -14.04
C ILE A 232 -13.66 -6.80 -15.13
N TYR A 233 -13.14 -6.13 -16.16
CA TYR A 233 -12.51 -6.75 -17.33
C TYR A 233 -10.98 -6.70 -17.27
N ASP A 234 -10.37 -5.86 -16.43
CA ASP A 234 -8.92 -5.72 -16.30
C ASP A 234 -8.21 -7.06 -16.07
N ALA A 235 -8.69 -7.86 -15.11
CA ALA A 235 -8.14 -9.19 -14.85
C ALA A 235 -8.31 -10.16 -16.03
N TYR A 236 -9.38 -10.03 -16.81
CA TYR A 236 -9.61 -10.83 -18.01
C TYR A 236 -8.67 -10.40 -19.14
N CYS A 237 -8.55 -9.09 -19.38
CA CYS A 237 -7.70 -8.53 -20.42
C CYS A 237 -6.23 -8.82 -20.18
N GLN A 238 -5.75 -8.77 -18.94
CA GLN A 238 -4.38 -9.15 -18.59
C GLN A 238 -4.06 -10.61 -18.91
N GLN A 239 -4.98 -11.54 -18.67
CA GLN A 239 -4.78 -12.97 -18.97
C GLN A 239 -4.87 -13.30 -20.47
N HIS A 240 -5.54 -12.44 -21.22
CA HIS A 240 -5.80 -12.62 -22.65
C HIS A 240 -4.95 -11.69 -23.55
N TYR A 241 -4.09 -10.86 -22.95
CA TYR A 241 -3.21 -9.95 -23.68
C TYR A 241 -2.20 -10.71 -24.53
N ALA A 242 -2.11 -10.34 -25.82
CA ALA A 242 -1.12 -10.87 -26.78
C ALA A 242 -1.06 -12.41 -26.89
N ASN A 243 -2.15 -13.11 -26.59
CA ASN A 243 -2.24 -14.58 -26.68
C ASN A 243 -2.45 -15.11 -28.13
N GLY A 244 -2.55 -14.21 -29.12
CA GLY A 244 -2.79 -14.55 -30.52
C GLY A 244 -4.26 -14.73 -30.91
N LEU A 245 -5.20 -14.48 -29.99
CA LEU A 245 -6.65 -14.49 -30.20
C LEU A 245 -7.19 -13.05 -30.03
N CYS A 246 -8.25 -12.72 -30.78
CA CYS A 246 -8.84 -11.39 -30.76
C CYS A 246 -9.96 -11.30 -29.72
N ASP A 247 -9.70 -10.59 -28.62
CA ASP A 247 -10.66 -10.35 -27.55
C ASP A 247 -11.22 -8.92 -27.64
N TYR A 248 -12.40 -8.76 -28.24
CA TYR A 248 -13.00 -7.44 -28.54
C TYR A 248 -13.27 -6.58 -27.30
N GLY A 249 -13.50 -7.19 -26.13
CA GLY A 249 -13.71 -6.47 -24.87
C GLY A 249 -12.46 -5.75 -24.36
N CYS A 250 -11.28 -6.16 -24.84
CA CYS A 250 -9.99 -5.59 -24.48
C CYS A 250 -9.39 -4.75 -25.63
N ASN A 251 -10.07 -4.65 -26.77
CA ASN A 251 -9.59 -3.91 -27.93
C ASN A 251 -10.05 -2.45 -27.88
N ASN A 252 -9.61 -1.73 -26.87
CA ASN A 252 -9.82 -0.30 -26.72
C ASN A 252 -8.50 0.35 -26.26
N ALA A 253 -8.46 1.67 -26.16
CA ALA A 253 -7.22 2.36 -25.85
C ALA A 253 -6.78 2.15 -24.39
N GLU A 254 -7.72 1.80 -23.51
CA GLU A 254 -7.52 1.66 -22.08
C GLU A 254 -7.16 0.26 -21.54
N CYS A 255 -7.27 -0.86 -22.29
CA CYS A 255 -7.20 -2.26 -21.76
C CYS A 255 -6.11 -3.22 -22.33
#